data_AF-A0A0L8M896-F1
#
_entry.id   AF-A0A0L8M896-F1
#
_cell.length_a   1.000
_cell.length_b   1.000
_cell.length_c   1.000
_cell.angle_alpha   90.00
_cell.angle_beta   90.00
_cell.angle_gamma   90.00
#
_symmetry.space_group_name_H-M   'P 1'
#
loop_
_entity.id
_entity.type
_entity.pdbx_description
1 polymer ?
#
loop_
_entity_poly.entity_id
_entity_poly.type
_entity_poly.pdbx_seq_one_letter_code
_entity_poly.pdbx_strand_id
1 'polypeptide(L)'
;MAAALLPLLADPDPVRAAEAVHREAADLLMPHRILHGHAARLFPPDEDAARRTARQLLRTGTTVAAVGVGMALLIRLGEAEDAPYLKALGMLRGLGSTAAAALDRLDRQAAALLVLSGRTSCEPLEPLRAAAATGDAGAVRTALLTLEQEPSPASSARRIAQAADLHGLLHAHPEDDAELLAVALRLLHSMSRQLDHRADVFDYGPAVAVYERVLAAADRLPPTLAHHTLLLSTALDLHSGPAALLDWGPGRREALLDGLDRLLAGPPWAAVRADGGKGTEAVRADWVRRNAGLPFTRTAAVGPLPRWEVAVVQTDAATSAVETRILVDGLPLLPALFEVGPCVRPELLLDNGRLRAGPRPREVRLASAYCDERCCGALYVTIRREGTEVVWDGWRGASAPQPPAYRFDAAAYDAEVERAERDHSWSWPARSTARLISTGLWERPDLLSRWDIERCWALTDWHDPQTTLIQFSFVPPDGDGGPRQGGPARLFFEWYLPDDDGIPPQDRAAAVLEQFAGSDPKGIARLHEGSRALAESLGLNWRTD
;
A
#
# COMPACT_ATOMS: atom_id res chain seq x y z
N MET A 1 -32.24 10.95 -4.05
CA MET A 1 -32.27 9.48 -3.85
C MET A 1 -32.79 9.07 -2.47
N ALA A 2 -32.18 9.46 -1.35
CA ALA A 2 -32.66 9.06 -0.02
C ALA A 2 -34.14 9.43 0.24
N ALA A 3 -34.54 10.65 -0.14
CA ALA A 3 -35.93 11.10 -0.07
C ALA A 3 -36.91 10.30 -0.97
N ALA A 4 -36.41 9.65 -2.02
CA ALA A 4 -37.22 8.86 -2.95
C ALA A 4 -37.38 7.42 -2.48
N LEU A 5 -36.31 6.80 -1.97
CA LEU A 5 -36.32 5.38 -1.61
C LEU A 5 -36.72 5.12 -0.15
N LEU A 6 -36.34 5.97 0.81
CA LEU A 6 -36.61 5.72 2.24
C LEU A 6 -38.11 5.55 2.56
N PRO A 7 -39.05 6.35 2.02
CA PRO A 7 -40.47 6.14 2.27
C PRO A 7 -40.97 4.78 1.75
N LEU A 8 -40.46 4.34 0.61
CA LEU A 8 -40.85 3.06 -0.01
C LEU A 8 -40.33 1.87 0.81
N LEU A 9 -39.14 1.99 1.38
CA LEU A 9 -38.52 0.95 2.21
C LEU A 9 -39.17 0.78 3.60
N ALA A 10 -39.98 1.76 4.02
CA ALA A 10 -40.76 1.69 5.24
C ALA A 10 -42.15 1.06 5.04
N ASP A 11 -42.52 0.71 3.80
CA ASP A 11 -43.79 0.06 3.53
C ASP A 11 -43.78 -1.39 4.09
N PRO A 12 -44.74 -1.75 4.96
CA PRO A 12 -44.79 -3.08 5.57
C PRO A 12 -45.06 -4.21 4.57
N ASP A 13 -45.63 -3.90 3.40
CA ASP A 13 -45.88 -4.85 2.32
C ASP A 13 -44.67 -4.90 1.35
N PRO A 14 -43.85 -5.96 1.41
CA PRO A 14 -42.61 -6.04 0.64
C PRO A 14 -42.85 -6.16 -0.87
N VAL A 15 -44.03 -6.63 -1.31
CA VAL A 15 -44.35 -6.75 -2.74
C VAL A 15 -44.60 -5.36 -3.32
N ARG A 16 -45.49 -4.60 -2.68
CA ARG A 16 -45.78 -3.22 -3.08
C ARG A 16 -44.55 -2.33 -2.99
N ALA A 17 -43.78 -2.47 -1.91
CA ALA A 17 -42.51 -1.77 -1.72
C ALA A 17 -41.53 -2.05 -2.87
N ALA A 18 -41.33 -3.32 -3.21
CA ALA A 18 -40.41 -3.73 -4.27
C ALA A 18 -40.85 -3.22 -5.65
N GLU A 19 -42.13 -3.27 -5.98
CA GLU A 19 -42.66 -2.72 -7.24
C GLU A 19 -42.47 -1.21 -7.34
N ALA A 20 -42.64 -0.48 -6.23
CA ALA A 20 -42.41 0.95 -6.17
C ALA A 20 -40.92 1.29 -6.33
N VAL A 21 -40.05 0.58 -5.60
CA VAL A 21 -38.59 0.75 -5.72
C VAL A 21 -38.10 0.40 -7.12
N HIS A 22 -38.67 -0.62 -7.76
CA HIS A 22 -38.32 -1.00 -9.13
C HIS A 22 -38.59 0.13 -10.12
N ARG A 23 -39.79 0.75 -10.05
CA ARG A 23 -40.15 1.88 -10.91
C ARG A 23 -39.26 3.08 -10.64
N GLU A 24 -39.12 3.45 -9.36
CA GLU A 24 -38.31 4.59 -8.94
C GLU A 24 -36.83 4.44 -9.37
N ALA A 25 -36.25 3.25 -9.24
CA ALA A 25 -34.88 2.96 -9.66
C ALA A 25 -34.67 3.14 -11.18
N ALA A 26 -35.68 2.86 -11.99
CA ALA A 26 -35.65 3.09 -13.44
C ALA A 26 -35.76 4.59 -13.77
N ASP A 27 -36.62 5.31 -13.05
CA ASP A 27 -36.90 6.74 -13.28
C ASP A 27 -35.73 7.65 -12.88
N LEU A 28 -34.88 7.21 -11.95
CA LEU A 28 -33.70 7.98 -11.52
C LEU A 28 -32.64 8.16 -12.63
N LEU A 29 -32.64 7.34 -13.69
CA LEU A 29 -31.69 7.40 -14.82
C LEU A 29 -30.20 7.48 -14.42
N MET A 30 -29.86 6.94 -13.25
CA MET A 30 -28.50 6.96 -12.72
C MET A 30 -27.70 5.74 -13.20
N PRO A 31 -26.38 5.88 -13.43
CA PRO A 31 -25.51 4.71 -13.60
C PRO A 31 -25.65 3.77 -12.41
N HIS A 32 -25.85 2.47 -12.67
CA HIS A 32 -26.15 1.46 -11.63
C HIS A 32 -25.15 1.48 -10.47
N ARG A 33 -23.85 1.68 -10.74
CA ARG A 33 -22.80 1.76 -9.71
C ARG A 33 -23.05 2.90 -8.70
N ILE A 34 -23.52 4.06 -9.18
CA ILE A 34 -23.81 5.22 -8.32
C ILE A 34 -25.08 4.95 -7.52
N LEU A 35 -26.11 4.39 -8.15
CA LEU A 35 -27.35 4.00 -7.48
C LEU A 35 -27.10 3.02 -6.33
N HIS A 36 -26.36 1.93 -6.57
CA HIS A 36 -26.06 0.92 -5.55
C HIS A 36 -25.24 1.51 -4.40
N GLY A 37 -24.25 2.35 -4.72
CA GLY A 37 -23.41 3.01 -3.72
C GLY A 37 -24.21 3.93 -2.78
N HIS A 38 -25.22 4.61 -3.30
CA HIS A 38 -26.11 5.39 -2.45
C HIS A 38 -27.12 4.52 -1.69
N ALA A 39 -27.68 3.47 -2.30
CA ALA A 39 -28.61 2.55 -1.64
C ALA A 39 -27.97 1.86 -0.43
N ALA A 40 -26.69 1.47 -0.54
CA ALA A 40 -25.91 0.88 0.54
C ALA A 40 -25.74 1.80 1.77
N ARG A 41 -25.89 3.12 1.59
CA ARG A 41 -25.76 4.13 2.65
C ARG A 41 -27.11 4.54 3.25
N LEU A 42 -28.20 3.88 2.87
CA LEU A 42 -29.52 4.17 3.43
C LEU A 42 -29.68 3.54 4.82
N PHE A 43 -30.26 4.32 5.72
CA PHE A 43 -30.68 3.90 7.06
C PHE A 43 -32.21 3.94 7.12
N PRO A 44 -32.90 2.91 6.58
CA PRO A 44 -34.35 2.83 6.70
C PRO A 44 -34.77 2.77 8.17
N PRO A 45 -35.88 3.44 8.54
CA PRO A 45 -36.37 3.46 9.92
C PRO A 45 -36.89 2.08 10.38
N ASP A 46 -37.40 1.27 9.46
CA ASP A 46 -37.77 -0.13 9.68
C ASP A 46 -36.83 -1.04 8.87
N GLU A 47 -35.84 -1.59 9.56
CA GLU A 47 -34.83 -2.45 8.93
C GLU A 47 -35.39 -3.80 8.48
N ASP A 48 -36.41 -4.32 9.17
CA ASP A 48 -37.01 -5.61 8.83
C ASP A 48 -37.91 -5.49 7.60
N ALA A 49 -38.68 -4.40 7.47
CA ALA A 49 -39.43 -4.08 6.25
C ALA A 49 -38.49 -3.87 5.05
N ALA A 50 -37.40 -3.14 5.24
CA ALA A 50 -36.39 -2.94 4.21
C ALA A 50 -35.72 -4.25 3.80
N ARG A 51 -35.42 -5.16 4.76
CA ARG A 51 -34.86 -6.49 4.47
C ARG A 51 -35.84 -7.35 3.66
N ARG A 52 -37.12 -7.40 4.03
CA ARG A 52 -38.15 -8.12 3.27
C ARG A 52 -38.30 -7.57 1.85
N THR A 53 -38.28 -6.25 1.70
CA THR A 53 -38.31 -5.57 0.39
C THR A 53 -37.09 -5.92 -0.45
N ALA A 54 -35.90 -5.92 0.15
CA ALA A 54 -34.66 -6.30 -0.53
C ALA A 54 -34.72 -7.75 -1.03
N ARG A 55 -35.18 -8.69 -0.19
CA ARG A 55 -35.39 -10.10 -0.59
C ARG A 55 -36.40 -10.24 -1.74
N GLN A 56 -37.47 -9.45 -1.72
CA GLN A 56 -38.44 -9.43 -2.81
C GLN A 56 -37.79 -8.93 -4.11
N LEU A 57 -37.02 -7.83 -4.06
CA LEU A 57 -36.28 -7.30 -5.22
C LEU A 57 -35.30 -8.31 -5.81
N LEU A 58 -34.59 -9.09 -4.97
CA LEU A 58 -33.70 -10.16 -5.43
C LEU A 58 -34.44 -11.27 -6.18
N ARG A 59 -35.68 -11.58 -5.78
CA ARG A 59 -36.46 -12.70 -6.33
C ARG A 59 -37.30 -12.33 -7.55
N THR A 60 -37.85 -11.13 -7.59
CA THR A 60 -38.81 -10.70 -8.63
C THR A 60 -38.33 -9.53 -9.47
N GLY A 61 -37.19 -8.91 -9.12
CA GLY A 61 -36.61 -7.83 -9.90
C GLY A 61 -36.18 -8.28 -11.30
N THR A 62 -36.58 -7.52 -12.31
CA THR A 62 -36.27 -7.78 -13.72
C THR A 62 -35.18 -6.87 -14.31
N THR A 63 -34.64 -5.95 -13.53
CA THR A 63 -33.61 -4.99 -13.96
C THR A 63 -32.40 -4.99 -13.03
N VAL A 64 -31.21 -4.73 -13.59
CA VAL A 64 -29.94 -4.65 -12.83
C VAL A 64 -30.02 -3.59 -11.73
N ALA A 65 -30.67 -2.46 -12.00
CA ALA A 65 -30.89 -1.39 -11.03
C ALA A 65 -31.70 -1.86 -9.82
N ALA A 66 -32.86 -2.48 -10.04
CA ALA A 66 -33.76 -2.91 -8.96
C ALA A 66 -33.15 -4.04 -8.13
N VAL A 67 -32.59 -5.06 -8.79
CA VAL A 67 -31.91 -6.18 -8.11
C VAL A 67 -30.69 -5.68 -7.35
N GLY A 68 -29.91 -4.77 -7.94
CA GLY A 68 -28.74 -4.18 -7.31
C GLY A 68 -29.06 -3.28 -6.11
N VAL A 69 -30.20 -2.57 -6.09
CA VAL A 69 -30.70 -1.88 -4.90
C VAL A 69 -31.01 -2.88 -3.79
N GLY A 70 -31.69 -3.99 -4.11
CA GLY A 70 -31.92 -5.08 -3.15
C GLY A 70 -30.61 -5.61 -2.56
N MET A 71 -29.61 -5.91 -3.40
CA MET A 71 -28.30 -6.36 -2.94
C MET A 71 -27.59 -5.32 -2.05
N ALA A 72 -27.66 -4.04 -2.44
CA ALA A 72 -27.01 -2.95 -1.71
C ALA A 72 -27.60 -2.79 -0.30
N LEU A 73 -28.90 -3.00 -0.12
CA LEU A 73 -29.53 -3.02 1.20
C LEU A 73 -29.04 -4.21 2.04
N LEU A 74 -28.86 -5.37 1.42
CA LEU A 74 -28.38 -6.58 2.10
C LEU A 74 -26.90 -6.51 2.53
N ILE A 75 -26.12 -5.54 2.04
CA ILE A 75 -24.76 -5.26 2.57
C ILE A 75 -24.78 -5.11 4.09
N ARG A 76 -25.77 -4.36 4.59
CA ARG A 76 -25.95 -4.14 6.01
C ARG A 76 -26.98 -5.10 6.60
N LEU A 77 -28.12 -5.25 5.92
CA LEU A 77 -29.30 -5.92 6.45
C LEU A 77 -29.34 -7.44 6.23
N GLY A 78 -28.42 -8.00 5.43
CA GLY A 78 -28.47 -9.40 5.03
C GLY A 78 -28.25 -10.39 6.17
N GLU A 79 -28.72 -11.61 5.97
CA GLU A 79 -28.54 -12.74 6.88
C GLU A 79 -27.99 -13.95 6.11
N ALA A 80 -27.59 -15.00 6.83
CA ALA A 80 -26.98 -16.18 6.21
C ALA A 80 -27.86 -16.83 5.11
N GLU A 81 -29.19 -16.73 5.24
CA GLU A 81 -30.14 -17.23 4.24
C GLU A 81 -30.10 -16.50 2.89
N ASP A 82 -29.55 -15.29 2.85
CA ASP A 82 -29.46 -14.48 1.64
C ASP A 82 -28.26 -14.89 0.76
N ALA A 83 -27.26 -15.59 1.34
CA ALA A 83 -26.01 -15.92 0.66
C ALA A 83 -26.19 -16.73 -0.64
N PRO A 84 -27.03 -17.79 -0.71
CA PRO A 84 -27.22 -18.54 -1.95
C PRO A 84 -27.75 -17.68 -3.12
N TYR A 85 -28.65 -16.74 -2.84
CA TYR A 85 -29.19 -15.82 -3.85
C TYR A 85 -28.13 -14.83 -4.34
N LEU A 86 -27.34 -14.28 -3.41
CA LEU A 86 -26.26 -13.35 -3.74
C LEU A 86 -25.16 -14.05 -4.57
N LYS A 87 -24.83 -15.31 -4.27
CA LYS A 87 -23.90 -16.11 -5.08
C LYS A 87 -24.39 -16.26 -6.52
N ALA A 88 -25.64 -16.70 -6.69
CA ALA A 88 -26.22 -16.93 -8.01
C ALA A 88 -26.32 -15.63 -8.83
N LEU A 89 -26.86 -14.57 -8.25
CA LEU A 89 -27.03 -13.29 -8.93
C LEU A 89 -25.70 -12.57 -9.17
N GLY A 90 -24.69 -12.78 -8.32
CA GLY A 90 -23.35 -12.21 -8.46
C GLY A 90 -22.60 -12.69 -9.70
N MET A 91 -22.98 -13.85 -10.27
CA MET A 91 -22.45 -14.36 -11.53
C MET A 91 -22.99 -13.59 -12.75
N LEU A 92 -24.03 -12.77 -12.58
CA LEU A 92 -24.61 -11.98 -13.66
C LEU A 92 -23.85 -10.68 -13.88
N ARG A 93 -23.71 -10.29 -15.15
CA ARG A 93 -23.01 -9.06 -15.56
C ARG A 93 -23.63 -7.84 -14.89
N GLY A 94 -22.79 -7.03 -14.24
CA GLY A 94 -23.20 -5.78 -13.59
C GLY A 94 -23.64 -5.91 -12.12
N LEU A 95 -23.82 -7.13 -11.60
CA LEU A 95 -24.21 -7.37 -10.21
C LEU A 95 -23.06 -7.88 -9.32
N GLY A 96 -22.00 -8.44 -9.91
CA GLY A 96 -20.91 -9.08 -9.16
C GLY A 96 -20.27 -8.23 -8.06
N SER A 97 -19.99 -6.95 -8.30
CA SER A 97 -19.38 -6.07 -7.28
C SER A 97 -20.31 -5.80 -6.10
N THR A 98 -21.62 -5.68 -6.34
CA THR A 98 -22.62 -5.39 -5.30
C THR A 98 -22.95 -6.66 -4.52
N ALA A 99 -23.05 -7.81 -5.21
CA ALA A 99 -23.20 -9.11 -4.59
C ALA A 99 -21.99 -9.46 -3.70
N ALA A 100 -20.76 -9.23 -4.19
CA ALA A 100 -19.55 -9.46 -3.41
C ALA A 100 -19.49 -8.56 -2.16
N ALA A 101 -19.87 -7.28 -2.27
CA ALA A 101 -19.95 -6.40 -1.11
C ALA A 101 -20.97 -6.89 -0.06
N ALA A 102 -22.10 -7.46 -0.50
CA ALA A 102 -23.09 -8.03 0.42
C ALA A 102 -22.63 -9.34 1.06
N LEU A 103 -21.94 -10.18 0.27
CA LEU A 103 -21.38 -11.43 0.75
C LEU A 103 -20.20 -11.22 1.70
N ASP A 104 -19.50 -10.08 1.69
CA ASP A 104 -18.30 -9.85 2.51
C ASP A 104 -18.54 -10.04 4.02
N ARG A 105 -19.78 -9.82 4.49
CA ARG A 105 -20.19 -10.10 5.88
C ARG A 105 -20.79 -11.50 6.07
N LEU A 106 -21.43 -12.05 5.04
CA LEU A 106 -22.25 -13.26 5.13
C LEU A 106 -21.46 -14.54 4.80
N ASP A 107 -20.60 -14.45 3.78
CA ASP A 107 -19.76 -15.53 3.26
C ASP A 107 -18.56 -14.90 2.50
N ARG A 108 -17.47 -14.69 3.24
CA ARG A 108 -16.25 -14.05 2.74
C ARG A 108 -15.59 -14.84 1.61
N GLN A 109 -15.64 -16.16 1.65
CA GLN A 109 -15.06 -17.02 0.63
C GLN A 109 -15.80 -16.83 -0.70
N ALA A 110 -17.14 -16.85 -0.66
CA ALA A 110 -17.95 -16.60 -1.84
C ALA A 110 -17.79 -15.17 -2.39
N ALA A 111 -17.72 -14.17 -1.50
CA ALA A 111 -17.42 -12.79 -1.91
C ALA A 111 -16.09 -12.71 -2.66
N ALA A 112 -15.05 -13.35 -2.13
CA ALA A 112 -13.73 -13.36 -2.73
C ALA A 112 -13.71 -14.06 -4.09
N LEU A 113 -14.36 -15.22 -4.22
CA LEU A 113 -14.48 -15.93 -5.49
C LEU A 113 -15.18 -15.09 -6.56
N LEU A 114 -16.24 -14.35 -6.21
CA LEU A 114 -16.92 -13.42 -7.13
C LEU A 114 -16.00 -12.28 -7.59
N VAL A 115 -15.26 -11.66 -6.67
CA VAL A 115 -14.31 -10.58 -7.00
C VAL A 115 -13.22 -11.08 -7.94
N LEU A 116 -12.66 -12.25 -7.67
CA LEU A 116 -11.61 -12.86 -8.50
C LEU A 116 -12.17 -13.29 -9.87
N SER A 117 -13.44 -13.68 -9.96
CA SER A 117 -14.11 -14.03 -11.22
C SER A 117 -14.39 -12.82 -12.13
N GLY A 118 -14.64 -11.64 -11.54
CA GLY A 118 -15.02 -10.44 -12.27
C GLY A 118 -13.86 -9.65 -12.91
N ARG A 119 -12.61 -9.99 -12.58
CA ARG A 119 -11.42 -9.38 -13.18
C ARG A 119 -11.10 -10.11 -14.49
N THR A 120 -11.49 -9.50 -15.61
CA THR A 120 -11.49 -10.05 -16.99
C THR A 120 -10.14 -10.45 -17.59
N SER A 121 -9.11 -10.78 -16.81
CA SER A 121 -7.77 -11.12 -17.33
C SER A 121 -6.83 -11.83 -16.35
N CYS A 122 -7.33 -12.65 -15.41
CA CYS A 122 -6.44 -13.46 -14.56
C CYS A 122 -6.63 -14.97 -14.80
N GLU A 123 -6.13 -15.47 -15.94
CA GLU A 123 -5.92 -16.92 -16.16
C GLU A 123 -5.26 -17.65 -14.98
N PRO A 124 -4.29 -17.06 -14.23
CA PRO A 124 -3.65 -17.75 -13.12
C PRO A 124 -4.60 -18.16 -11.98
N LEU A 125 -5.74 -17.47 -11.80
CA LEU A 125 -6.65 -17.69 -10.67
C LEU A 125 -7.72 -18.76 -10.91
N GLU A 126 -7.88 -19.25 -12.14
CA GLU A 126 -8.87 -20.29 -12.49
C GLU A 126 -8.66 -21.60 -11.70
N PRO A 127 -7.43 -22.13 -11.53
CA PRO A 127 -7.21 -23.35 -10.75
C PRO A 127 -7.69 -23.21 -9.30
N LEU A 128 -7.45 -22.06 -8.66
CA LEU A 128 -7.90 -21.81 -7.29
C LEU A 128 -9.42 -21.74 -7.20
N ARG A 129 -10.07 -21.12 -8.18
CA ARG A 129 -11.54 -21.05 -8.24
C ARG A 129 -12.16 -22.42 -8.43
N ALA A 130 -11.61 -23.21 -9.35
CA ALA A 130 -12.06 -24.58 -9.60
C ALA A 130 -11.90 -25.45 -8.35
N ALA A 131 -10.75 -25.37 -7.68
CA ALA A 131 -10.49 -26.11 -6.45
C ALA A 131 -11.39 -25.66 -5.28
N ALA A 132 -11.59 -24.34 -5.10
CA ALA A 132 -12.48 -23.84 -4.05
C ALA A 132 -13.94 -24.30 -4.25
N ALA A 133 -14.37 -24.48 -5.51
CA ALA A 133 -15.70 -24.99 -5.82
C ALA A 133 -15.90 -26.47 -5.48
N THR A 134 -14.84 -27.28 -5.40
CA THR A 134 -14.94 -28.69 -5.00
C THR A 134 -15.01 -28.89 -3.48
N GLY A 135 -14.57 -27.89 -2.70
CA GLY A 135 -14.42 -28.00 -1.25
C GLY A 135 -13.28 -28.92 -0.81
N ASP A 136 -12.43 -29.36 -1.73
CA ASP A 136 -11.27 -30.20 -1.43
C ASP A 136 -10.07 -29.33 -1.01
N ALA A 137 -9.74 -29.40 0.28
CA ALA A 137 -8.60 -28.68 0.86
C ALA A 137 -7.27 -29.00 0.16
N GLY A 138 -7.05 -30.26 -0.27
CA GLY A 138 -5.82 -30.66 -0.96
C GLY A 138 -5.72 -30.06 -2.36
N ALA A 139 -6.84 -29.98 -3.08
CA ALA A 139 -6.90 -29.29 -4.37
C ALA A 139 -6.66 -27.78 -4.20
N VAL A 140 -7.27 -27.17 -3.18
CA VAL A 140 -7.09 -25.73 -2.89
C VAL A 140 -5.65 -25.42 -2.53
N ARG A 141 -5.01 -26.23 -1.68
CA ARG A 141 -3.58 -26.12 -1.37
C ARG A 141 -2.72 -26.13 -2.63
N THR A 142 -2.93 -27.13 -3.49
CA THR A 142 -2.14 -27.31 -4.72
C THR A 142 -2.30 -26.12 -5.67
N ALA A 143 -3.52 -25.62 -5.83
CA ALA A 143 -3.79 -24.45 -6.64
C ALA A 143 -3.14 -23.17 -6.04
N LEU A 144 -3.19 -23.02 -4.72
CA LEU A 144 -2.59 -21.89 -4.03
C LEU A 144 -1.06 -21.86 -4.18
N LEU A 145 -0.38 -23.01 -4.09
CA LEU A 145 1.07 -23.11 -4.30
C LEU A 145 1.50 -22.80 -5.74
N THR A 146 0.67 -23.17 -6.71
CA THR A 146 0.94 -22.92 -8.13
C THR A 146 0.84 -21.43 -8.46
N LEU A 147 -0.10 -20.73 -7.83
CA LEU A 147 -0.32 -19.29 -7.99
C LEU A 147 0.88 -18.42 -7.61
N GLU A 148 1.80 -18.95 -6.80
CA GLU A 148 2.92 -18.20 -6.25
C GLU A 148 4.09 -18.01 -7.21
N GLN A 149 4.08 -18.71 -8.35
CA GLN A 149 5.12 -18.53 -9.37
C GLN A 149 4.89 -17.27 -10.23
N GLU A 150 3.78 -16.56 -10.03
CA GLU A 150 3.41 -15.34 -10.72
C GLU A 150 3.39 -14.14 -9.75
N PRO A 151 3.79 -12.92 -10.19
CA PRO A 151 3.69 -11.72 -9.36
C PRO A 151 2.22 -11.39 -9.06
N SER A 152 1.74 -11.82 -7.89
CA SER A 152 0.39 -11.54 -7.44
C SER A 152 0.23 -10.03 -7.19
N PRO A 153 -0.76 -9.35 -7.80
CA PRO A 153 -1.00 -7.95 -7.50
C PRO A 153 -1.42 -7.82 -6.03
N ALA A 154 -0.69 -6.99 -5.27
CA ALA A 154 -0.92 -6.80 -3.84
C ALA A 154 -2.39 -6.55 -3.47
N SER A 155 -3.16 -5.94 -4.40
CA SER A 155 -4.60 -5.67 -4.30
C SER A 155 -5.53 -6.89 -4.36
N SER A 156 -4.99 -8.12 -4.39
CA SER A 156 -5.76 -9.37 -4.38
C SER A 156 -5.41 -10.30 -3.22
N ALA A 157 -4.40 -10.00 -2.40
CA ALA A 157 -3.88 -10.93 -1.40
C ALA A 157 -4.95 -11.40 -0.41
N ARG A 158 -5.74 -10.47 0.14
CA ARG A 158 -6.88 -10.80 1.02
C ARG A 158 -7.89 -11.71 0.32
N ARG A 159 -8.21 -11.40 -0.94
CA ARG A 159 -9.20 -12.16 -1.71
C ARG A 159 -8.70 -13.57 -2.03
N ILE A 160 -7.41 -13.73 -2.33
CA ILE A 160 -6.81 -15.05 -2.51
C ILE A 160 -6.88 -15.85 -1.20
N ALA A 161 -6.49 -15.27 -0.07
CA ALA A 161 -6.54 -15.93 1.23
C ALA A 161 -7.97 -16.32 1.64
N GLN A 162 -8.95 -15.45 1.40
CA GLN A 162 -10.37 -15.72 1.67
C GLN A 162 -10.94 -16.80 0.74
N ALA A 163 -10.61 -16.77 -0.55
CA ALA A 163 -11.06 -17.79 -1.52
C ALA A 163 -10.51 -19.17 -1.16
N ALA A 164 -9.25 -19.23 -0.70
CA ALA A 164 -8.59 -20.46 -0.29
C ALA A 164 -9.00 -20.95 1.12
N ASP A 165 -9.80 -20.18 1.87
CA ASP A 165 -9.98 -20.36 3.31
C ASP A 165 -8.64 -20.65 4.02
N LEU A 166 -7.66 -19.76 3.84
CA LEU A 166 -6.28 -19.97 4.31
C LEU A 166 -6.22 -20.35 5.79
N HIS A 167 -7.10 -19.78 6.62
CA HIS A 167 -7.19 -20.13 8.04
C HIS A 167 -7.62 -21.58 8.23
N GLY A 168 -8.70 -22.04 7.59
CA GLY A 168 -9.12 -23.43 7.62
C GLY A 168 -8.08 -24.38 7.02
N LEU A 169 -7.41 -23.96 5.95
CA LEU A 169 -6.36 -24.73 5.28
C LEU A 169 -5.16 -24.99 6.22
N LEU A 170 -4.71 -23.98 6.95
CA LEU A 170 -3.64 -24.11 7.96
C LEU A 170 -4.05 -24.96 9.18
N HIS A 171 -5.35 -25.18 9.40
CA HIS A 171 -5.84 -26.12 10.42
C HIS A 171 -5.94 -27.55 9.88
N ALA A 172 -6.33 -27.70 8.61
CA ALA A 172 -6.50 -29.00 7.97
C ALA A 172 -5.18 -29.70 7.63
N HIS A 173 -4.10 -28.94 7.42
CA HIS A 173 -2.78 -29.46 7.12
C HIS A 173 -1.87 -29.46 8.37
N PRO A 174 -0.99 -30.47 8.51
CA PRO A 174 -0.04 -30.54 9.62
C PRO A 174 0.96 -29.36 9.59
N GLU A 175 1.53 -29.06 10.74
CA GLU A 175 2.51 -27.98 10.96
C GLU A 175 3.79 -28.09 10.12
N ASP A 176 4.02 -29.25 9.50
CA ASP A 176 5.21 -29.55 8.71
C ASP A 176 5.12 -29.08 7.25
N ASP A 177 4.02 -28.43 6.85
CA ASP A 177 3.80 -27.93 5.49
C ASP A 177 4.50 -26.58 5.25
N ALA A 178 5.83 -26.63 5.14
CA ALA A 178 6.67 -25.44 5.01
C ALA A 178 6.32 -24.55 3.80
N GLU A 179 5.85 -25.14 2.70
CA GLU A 179 5.43 -24.37 1.51
C GLU A 179 4.18 -23.53 1.82
N LEU A 180 3.17 -24.14 2.47
CA LEU A 180 1.96 -23.43 2.87
C LEU A 180 2.25 -22.32 3.90
N LEU A 181 3.18 -22.56 4.82
CA LEU A 181 3.63 -21.51 5.76
C LEU A 181 4.25 -20.32 5.03
N ALA A 182 5.12 -20.57 4.04
CA ALA A 182 5.73 -19.52 3.24
C ALA A 182 4.69 -18.72 2.43
N VAL A 183 3.67 -19.39 1.90
CA VAL A 183 2.52 -18.75 1.22
C VAL A 183 1.78 -17.81 2.17
N ALA A 184 1.48 -18.31 3.37
CA ALA A 184 0.73 -17.54 4.35
C ALA A 184 1.49 -16.27 4.74
N LEU A 185 2.81 -16.35 4.98
CA LEU A 185 3.65 -15.16 5.24
C LEU A 185 3.64 -14.17 4.07
N ARG A 186 3.75 -14.65 2.82
CA ARG A 186 3.68 -13.79 1.63
C ARG A 186 2.35 -13.06 1.52
N LEU A 187 1.24 -13.77 1.69
CA LEU A 187 -0.10 -13.18 1.63
C LEU A 187 -0.29 -12.15 2.75
N LEU A 188 0.14 -12.47 3.97
CA LEU A 188 0.07 -11.54 5.12
C LEU A 188 0.91 -10.27 4.91
N HIS A 189 2.14 -10.43 4.40
CA HIS A 189 3.01 -9.29 4.05
C HIS A 189 2.37 -8.44 2.96
N SER A 190 1.83 -9.07 1.91
CA SER A 190 1.16 -8.38 0.81
C SER A 190 -0.09 -7.61 1.27
N MET A 191 -0.89 -8.20 2.17
CA MET A 191 -2.04 -7.55 2.81
C MET A 191 -1.62 -6.37 3.72
N SER A 192 -0.38 -6.36 4.21
CA SER A 192 0.15 -5.28 5.07
C SER A 192 0.73 -4.12 4.27
N ARG A 193 0.75 -4.17 2.93
CA ARG A 193 1.21 -3.06 2.10
C ARG A 193 0.12 -2.01 1.94
N GLN A 194 0.42 -0.78 2.35
CA GLN A 194 -0.50 0.36 2.21
C GLN A 194 -0.15 1.14 0.92
N LEU A 195 -0.81 0.77 -0.18
CA LEU A 195 -0.67 1.44 -1.49
C LEU A 195 -1.86 2.39 -1.72
N ASP A 196 -2.75 2.12 -2.69
CA ASP A 196 -3.89 3.00 -3.01
C ASP A 196 -5.12 2.84 -2.10
N HIS A 197 -5.01 2.07 -1.04
CA HIS A 197 -6.12 1.76 -0.14
C HIS A 197 -5.60 1.32 1.22
N ARG A 198 -6.53 1.25 2.17
CA ARG A 198 -6.29 0.73 3.51
C ARG A 198 -5.64 -0.64 3.40
N ALA A 199 -4.65 -0.91 4.24
CA ALA A 199 -4.02 -2.22 4.29
C ALA A 199 -5.08 -3.32 4.49
N ASP A 200 -5.11 -4.27 3.56
CA ASP A 200 -6.08 -5.35 3.46
C ASP A 200 -6.08 -6.26 4.70
N VAL A 201 -4.98 -6.26 5.47
CA VAL A 201 -4.81 -7.03 6.70
C VAL A 201 -5.86 -6.66 7.76
N PHE A 202 -6.35 -5.41 7.76
CA PHE A 202 -7.40 -4.97 8.68
C PHE A 202 -8.77 -5.60 8.39
N ASP A 203 -9.02 -5.96 7.14
CA ASP A 203 -10.27 -6.59 6.70
C ASP A 203 -10.18 -8.12 6.63
N TYR A 204 -8.98 -8.68 6.87
CA TYR A 204 -8.77 -10.11 6.96
C TYR A 204 -9.05 -10.59 8.39
N GLY A 205 -10.32 -10.90 8.68
CA GLY A 205 -10.77 -11.29 10.03
C GLY A 205 -9.87 -12.32 10.76
N PRO A 206 -9.38 -13.38 10.09
CA PRO A 206 -8.47 -14.36 10.71
C PRO A 206 -7.00 -13.91 10.87
N ALA A 207 -6.64 -12.66 10.56
CA ALA A 207 -5.24 -12.21 10.48
C ALA A 207 -4.40 -12.58 11.70
N VAL A 208 -4.84 -12.21 12.90
CA VAL A 208 -4.11 -12.50 14.16
C VAL A 208 -3.88 -14.01 14.33
N ALA A 209 -4.93 -14.82 14.17
CA ALA A 209 -4.84 -16.26 14.31
C ALA A 209 -3.91 -16.90 13.26
N VAL A 210 -3.91 -16.38 12.03
CA VAL A 210 -3.01 -16.86 10.97
C VAL A 210 -1.56 -16.47 11.25
N TYR A 211 -1.28 -15.25 11.70
CA TYR A 211 0.07 -14.87 12.13
C TYR A 211 0.56 -15.76 13.28
N GLU A 212 -0.23 -15.92 14.34
CA GLU A 212 0.15 -16.76 15.49
C GLU A 212 0.45 -18.20 15.06
N ARG A 213 -0.43 -18.78 14.24
CA ARG A 213 -0.29 -20.14 13.71
C ARG A 213 1.01 -20.32 12.93
N VAL A 214 1.27 -19.41 11.99
CA VAL A 214 2.40 -19.53 11.06
C VAL A 214 3.72 -19.24 11.77
N LEU A 215 3.74 -18.25 12.66
CA LEU A 215 4.93 -17.90 13.43
C LEU A 215 5.27 -18.93 14.51
N ALA A 216 4.28 -19.62 15.07
CA ALA A 216 4.52 -20.75 15.96
C ALA A 216 5.22 -21.93 15.26
N ALA A 217 5.07 -22.07 13.95
CA ALA A 217 5.69 -23.11 13.12
C ALA A 217 6.85 -22.57 12.25
N ALA A 218 7.34 -21.35 12.50
CA ALA A 218 8.35 -20.71 11.65
C ALA A 218 9.70 -21.44 11.66
N ASP A 219 10.00 -22.23 12.70
CA ASP A 219 11.19 -23.09 12.79
C ASP A 219 11.18 -24.26 11.79
N ARG A 220 10.02 -24.57 11.20
CA ARG A 220 9.86 -25.59 10.15
C ARG A 220 10.22 -25.10 8.76
N LEU A 221 10.31 -23.78 8.56
CA LEU A 221 10.75 -23.22 7.28
C LEU A 221 12.22 -23.57 7.05
N PRO A 222 12.58 -24.14 5.87
CA PRO A 222 13.98 -24.33 5.51
C PRO A 222 14.75 -23.01 5.59
N PRO A 223 15.94 -22.97 6.22
CA PRO A 223 16.74 -21.76 6.32
C PRO A 223 17.29 -21.40 4.94
N THR A 224 16.53 -20.61 4.19
CA THR A 224 16.89 -20.07 2.88
C THR A 224 16.78 -18.56 2.93
N LEU A 225 17.47 -17.87 2.03
CA LEU A 225 17.43 -16.41 1.98
C LEU A 225 16.02 -15.88 1.65
N ALA A 226 15.26 -16.63 0.84
CA ALA A 226 13.87 -16.32 0.53
C ALA A 226 13.00 -16.37 1.80
N HIS A 227 13.08 -17.44 2.59
CA HIS A 227 12.31 -17.53 3.84
C HIS A 227 12.79 -16.52 4.89
N HIS A 228 14.08 -16.21 4.94
CA HIS A 228 14.61 -15.17 5.82
C HIS A 228 14.02 -13.80 5.46
N THR A 229 13.90 -13.52 4.17
CA THR A 229 13.27 -12.27 3.69
C THR A 229 11.81 -12.20 4.14
N LEU A 230 11.04 -13.28 4.00
CA LEU A 230 9.64 -13.32 4.42
C LEU A 230 9.45 -13.12 5.93
N LEU A 231 10.26 -13.80 6.74
CA LEU A 231 10.22 -13.67 8.20
C LEU A 231 10.61 -12.26 8.65
N LEU A 232 11.62 -11.66 8.01
CA LEU A 232 12.04 -10.29 8.32
C LEU A 232 11.03 -9.24 7.86
N SER A 233 10.45 -9.37 6.67
CA SER A 233 9.34 -8.52 6.20
C SER A 233 8.14 -8.61 7.15
N THR A 234 7.83 -9.81 7.63
CA THR A 234 6.79 -10.03 8.65
C THR A 234 7.12 -9.32 9.97
N ALA A 235 8.37 -9.41 10.44
CA ALA A 235 8.82 -8.70 11.63
C ALA A 235 8.71 -7.16 11.46
N LEU A 236 9.07 -6.63 10.29
CA LEU A 236 8.92 -5.20 9.98
C LEU A 236 7.46 -4.74 10.01
N ASP A 237 6.54 -5.56 9.51
CA ASP A 237 5.10 -5.28 9.55
C ASP A 237 4.54 -5.32 10.97
N LEU A 238 4.98 -6.27 11.80
CA LEU A 238 4.60 -6.37 13.21
C LEU A 238 5.20 -5.23 14.06
N HIS A 239 6.38 -4.72 13.69
CA HIS A 239 7.06 -3.66 14.40
C HIS A 239 6.50 -2.26 14.06
N SER A 240 6.42 -1.94 12.77
CA SER A 240 6.16 -0.58 12.29
C SER A 240 5.11 -0.48 11.18
N GLY A 241 4.63 -1.62 10.67
CA GLY A 241 3.64 -1.66 9.59
C GLY A 241 2.20 -1.81 10.10
N PRO A 242 1.22 -1.90 9.20
CA PRO A 242 -0.20 -2.01 9.57
C PRO A 242 -0.52 -3.19 10.51
N ALA A 243 0.19 -4.31 10.40
CA ALA A 243 -0.01 -5.48 11.25
C ALA A 243 0.24 -5.18 12.75
N ALA A 244 1.05 -4.16 13.07
CA ALA A 244 1.26 -3.70 14.44
C ALA A 244 -0.02 -3.18 15.12
N LEU A 245 -1.03 -2.77 14.35
CA LEU A 245 -2.30 -2.21 14.84
C LEU A 245 -3.44 -3.24 14.93
N LEU A 246 -3.17 -4.52 14.67
CA LEU A 246 -4.17 -5.58 14.90
C LEU A 246 -4.44 -5.74 16.41
N ASP A 247 -5.59 -6.32 16.74
CA ASP A 247 -5.99 -6.57 18.13
C ASP A 247 -5.26 -7.80 18.71
N TRP A 248 -3.97 -7.62 19.02
CA TRP A 248 -3.11 -8.67 19.57
C TRP A 248 -3.41 -9.00 21.03
N GLY A 249 -4.07 -8.11 21.76
CA GLY A 249 -4.08 -8.12 23.22
C GLY A 249 -2.70 -7.84 23.85
N PRO A 250 -2.61 -7.76 25.19
CA PRO A 250 -1.39 -7.30 25.87
C PRO A 250 -0.19 -8.24 25.66
N GLY A 251 0.93 -7.69 25.18
CA GLY A 251 2.25 -8.36 25.12
C GLY A 251 2.40 -9.46 24.07
N ARG A 252 1.34 -9.79 23.32
CA ARG A 252 1.36 -10.88 22.32
C ARG A 252 2.21 -10.54 21.11
N ARG A 253 2.05 -9.33 20.57
CA ARG A 253 2.85 -8.81 19.45
C ARG A 253 4.34 -8.80 19.80
N GLU A 254 4.68 -8.34 20.99
CA GLU A 254 6.05 -8.29 21.50
C GLU A 254 6.65 -9.70 21.64
N ALA A 255 5.86 -10.66 22.12
CA ALA A 255 6.29 -12.06 22.23
C ALA A 255 6.57 -12.70 20.86
N LEU A 256 5.78 -12.37 19.83
CA LEU A 256 6.02 -12.81 18.46
C LEU A 256 7.31 -12.22 17.88
N LEU A 257 7.54 -10.91 18.08
CA LEU A 257 8.79 -10.25 17.68
C LEU A 257 10.00 -10.87 18.39
N ASP A 258 9.90 -11.16 19.70
CA ASP A 258 10.95 -11.83 20.45
C ASP A 258 11.22 -13.27 19.97
N GLY A 259 10.17 -13.97 19.54
CA GLY A 259 10.28 -15.29 18.93
C GLY A 259 11.03 -15.25 17.59
N LEU A 260 10.69 -14.29 16.74
CA LEU A 260 11.33 -14.05 15.45
C LEU A 260 12.81 -13.65 15.61
N ASP A 261 13.12 -12.76 16.56
CA ASP A 261 14.50 -12.35 16.85
C ASP A 261 15.36 -13.57 17.22
N ARG A 262 14.89 -14.39 18.17
CA ARG A 262 15.58 -15.62 18.57
C ARG A 262 15.75 -16.61 17.43
N LEU A 263 14.73 -16.77 16.58
CA LEU A 263 14.78 -17.66 15.43
C LEU A 263 15.85 -17.21 14.43
N LEU A 264 15.79 -15.94 14.00
CA LEU A 264 16.69 -15.38 12.99
C LEU A 264 18.13 -15.21 13.49
N ALA A 265 18.33 -15.06 14.80
CA ALA A 265 19.65 -15.08 15.43
C ALA A 265 20.24 -16.51 15.55
N GLY A 266 19.43 -17.55 15.36
CA GLY A 266 19.86 -18.94 15.47
C GLY A 266 20.90 -19.35 14.40
N PRO A 267 21.77 -20.33 14.66
CA PRO A 267 22.89 -20.68 13.76
C PRO A 267 22.50 -20.96 12.29
N PRO A 268 21.41 -21.71 11.99
CA PRO A 268 21.01 -21.97 10.60
C PRO A 268 20.65 -20.68 9.85
N TRP A 269 19.94 -19.75 10.49
CA TRP A 269 19.53 -18.48 9.88
C TRP A 269 20.68 -17.47 9.80
N ALA A 270 21.54 -17.44 10.82
CA ALA A 270 22.75 -16.62 10.82
C ALA A 270 23.70 -17.00 9.67
N ALA A 271 23.81 -18.30 9.34
CA ALA A 271 24.61 -18.79 8.22
C ALA A 271 24.06 -18.31 6.87
N VAL A 272 22.74 -18.39 6.67
CA VAL A 272 22.06 -17.87 5.46
C VAL A 272 22.33 -16.38 5.27
N ARG A 273 22.32 -15.59 6.34
CA ARG A 273 22.61 -14.15 6.28
C ARG A 273 24.06 -13.85 5.90
N ALA A 274 24.99 -14.73 6.28
CA ALA A 274 26.41 -14.59 5.98
C ALA A 274 26.74 -15.00 4.53
N ASP A 275 25.94 -15.89 3.94
CA ASP A 275 26.07 -16.31 2.55
C ASP A 275 25.61 -15.17 1.62
N GLY A 276 26.57 -14.45 1.04
CA GLY A 276 26.34 -13.22 0.28
C GLY A 276 25.66 -13.43 -1.08
N GLY A 277 25.46 -14.68 -1.53
CA GLY A 277 24.79 -15.01 -2.79
C GLY A 277 25.42 -14.38 -4.04
N LYS A 278 24.72 -14.49 -5.17
CA LYS A 278 25.05 -13.76 -6.42
C LYS A 278 23.79 -13.20 -7.07
N GLY A 279 23.92 -12.11 -7.83
CA GLY A 279 22.81 -11.49 -8.55
C GLY A 279 21.67 -11.08 -7.61
N THR A 280 20.45 -11.56 -7.89
CA THR A 280 19.25 -11.25 -7.08
C THR A 280 19.33 -11.75 -5.64
N GLU A 281 20.09 -12.82 -5.38
CA GLU A 281 20.35 -13.27 -4.01
C GLU A 281 21.27 -12.32 -3.26
N ALA A 282 22.25 -11.71 -3.93
CA ALA A 282 23.12 -10.71 -3.29
C ALA A 282 22.33 -9.46 -2.86
N VAL A 283 21.38 -9.03 -3.69
CA VAL A 283 20.45 -7.93 -3.37
C VAL A 283 19.60 -8.27 -2.14
N ARG A 284 19.05 -9.48 -2.08
CA ARG A 284 18.28 -9.95 -0.90
C ARG A 284 19.14 -10.05 0.35
N ALA A 285 20.35 -10.59 0.24
CA ALA A 285 21.27 -10.73 1.36
C ALA A 285 21.67 -9.35 1.91
N ASP A 286 21.91 -8.38 1.04
CA ASP A 286 22.17 -7.00 1.45
C ASP A 286 20.98 -6.36 2.14
N TRP A 287 19.78 -6.51 1.58
CA TRP A 287 18.56 -6.05 2.20
C TRP A 287 18.35 -6.65 3.60
N VAL A 288 18.57 -7.97 3.76
CA VAL A 288 18.48 -8.63 5.07
C VAL A 288 19.48 -8.03 6.04
N ARG A 289 20.75 -7.84 5.64
CA ARG A 289 21.78 -7.26 6.52
C ARG A 289 21.39 -5.86 7.00
N ARG A 290 20.90 -4.99 6.10
CA ARG A 290 20.48 -3.62 6.43
C ARG A 290 19.28 -3.55 7.37
N ASN A 291 18.34 -4.48 7.24
CA ASN A 291 17.06 -4.43 7.98
C ASN A 291 17.01 -5.36 9.22
N ALA A 292 17.96 -6.28 9.40
CA ALA A 292 17.89 -7.35 10.41
C ALA A 292 17.72 -6.85 11.86
N GLY A 293 18.29 -5.71 12.23
CA GLY A 293 18.19 -5.18 13.59
C GLY A 293 16.96 -4.30 13.85
N LEU A 294 16.35 -3.76 12.78
CA LEU A 294 15.34 -2.72 12.90
C LEU A 294 14.09 -3.17 13.68
N PRO A 295 13.43 -4.30 13.36
CA PRO A 295 12.18 -4.66 14.02
C PRO A 295 12.33 -5.12 15.48
N PHE A 296 13.56 -5.45 15.90
CA PHE A 296 13.85 -6.00 17.23
C PHE A 296 14.46 -4.97 18.18
N THR A 297 14.81 -3.78 17.68
CA THR A 297 15.32 -2.70 18.52
C THR A 297 14.19 -2.15 19.38
N ARG A 298 14.36 -2.25 20.71
CA ARG A 298 13.40 -1.73 21.70
C ARG A 298 14.01 -0.55 22.44
N THR A 299 13.41 0.62 22.27
CA THR A 299 13.61 1.73 23.19
C THR A 299 12.64 1.56 24.37
N ALA A 300 13.05 1.84 25.60
CA ALA A 300 12.13 1.90 26.73
C ALA A 300 11.46 3.29 26.78
N ALA A 301 10.20 3.37 27.21
CA ALA A 301 9.58 4.65 27.50
C ALA A 301 10.29 5.30 28.71
N VAL A 302 10.67 6.57 28.58
CA VAL A 302 11.28 7.35 29.66
C VAL A 302 10.35 8.52 29.98
N GLY A 303 9.59 8.41 31.07
CA GLY A 303 8.70 9.47 31.53
C GLY A 303 7.23 9.33 31.10
N PRO A 304 6.39 10.35 31.38
CA PRO A 304 4.95 10.28 31.21
C PRO A 304 4.45 10.73 29.82
N LEU A 305 5.31 11.37 29.01
CA LEU A 305 4.96 11.80 27.65
C LEU A 305 5.11 10.63 26.66
N PRO A 306 4.29 10.61 25.60
CA PRO A 306 4.39 9.58 24.57
C PRO A 306 5.76 9.59 23.91
N ARG A 307 6.26 8.41 23.56
CA ARG A 307 7.51 8.23 22.81
C ARG A 307 7.26 8.47 21.33
N TRP A 308 8.13 9.24 20.69
CA TRP A 308 8.12 9.45 19.25
C TRP A 308 9.36 8.81 18.62
N GLU A 309 9.16 8.05 17.54
CA GLU A 309 10.24 7.38 16.80
C GLU A 309 10.04 7.42 15.29
N VAL A 310 11.14 7.33 14.57
CA VAL A 310 11.17 7.21 13.10
C VAL A 310 11.91 5.95 12.68
N ALA A 311 11.19 5.04 12.03
CA ALA A 311 11.75 3.88 11.35
C ALA A 311 11.75 4.11 9.83
N VAL A 312 12.92 4.05 9.20
CA VAL A 312 13.02 4.08 7.74
C VAL A 312 13.06 2.66 7.22
N VAL A 313 12.03 2.25 6.46
CA VAL A 313 11.81 0.85 6.09
C VAL A 313 11.77 0.66 4.58
N GLN A 314 12.62 -0.22 4.06
CA GLN A 314 12.46 -0.83 2.74
C GLN A 314 11.67 -2.13 2.92
N THR A 315 10.42 -2.18 2.47
CA THR A 315 9.50 -3.28 2.84
C THR A 315 9.88 -4.64 2.24
N ASP A 316 10.58 -4.64 1.11
CA ASP A 316 11.09 -5.84 0.41
C ASP A 316 12.33 -5.47 -0.42
N ALA A 317 13.26 -6.41 -0.58
CA ALA A 317 14.46 -6.26 -1.40
C ALA A 317 14.17 -5.96 -2.88
N ALA A 318 13.04 -6.42 -3.40
CA ALA A 318 12.65 -6.25 -4.80
C ALA A 318 12.04 -4.88 -5.13
N THR A 319 11.79 -4.03 -4.13
CA THR A 319 11.10 -2.76 -4.30
C THR A 319 12.03 -1.58 -4.07
N SER A 320 11.90 -0.55 -4.89
CA SER A 320 12.52 0.77 -4.70
C SER A 320 11.77 1.64 -3.69
N ALA A 321 10.59 1.23 -3.22
CA ALA A 321 9.83 1.97 -2.20
C ALA A 321 10.51 1.87 -0.83
N VAL A 322 10.68 3.03 -0.19
CA VAL A 322 11.15 3.17 1.20
C VAL A 322 10.24 4.17 1.89
N GLU A 323 9.80 3.81 3.10
CA GLU A 323 8.83 4.56 3.89
C GLU A 323 9.50 5.15 5.13
N THR A 324 9.10 6.37 5.52
CA THR A 324 9.46 6.97 6.80
C THR A 324 8.32 6.74 7.81
N ARG A 325 8.34 5.58 8.46
CA ARG A 325 7.28 5.17 9.40
C ARG A 325 7.47 5.88 10.73
N ILE A 326 6.50 6.69 11.11
CA ILE A 326 6.47 7.40 12.39
C ILE A 326 5.72 6.54 13.41
N LEU A 327 6.34 6.28 14.56
CA LEU A 327 5.76 5.53 15.66
C LEU A 327 5.48 6.44 16.84
N VAL A 328 4.32 6.24 17.48
CA VAL A 328 3.97 6.82 18.78
C VAL A 328 3.75 5.67 19.76
N ASP A 329 4.52 5.64 20.84
CA ASP A 329 4.52 4.54 21.83
C ASP A 329 4.70 3.14 21.21
N GLY A 330 5.52 3.05 20.15
CA GLY A 330 5.76 1.80 19.44
C GLY A 330 4.60 1.32 18.57
N LEU A 331 3.63 2.18 18.28
CA LEU A 331 2.54 1.92 17.33
C LEU A 331 2.66 2.87 16.12
N PRO A 332 2.46 2.38 14.90
CA PRO A 332 2.60 3.21 13.71
C PRO A 332 1.45 4.19 13.56
N LEU A 333 1.82 5.46 13.42
CA LEU A 333 0.89 6.57 13.38
C LEU A 333 0.13 6.62 12.05
N LEU A 334 0.81 6.44 10.92
CA LEU A 334 0.18 6.62 9.62
C LEU A 334 -0.99 5.65 9.34
N PRO A 335 -0.82 4.32 9.42
CA PRO A 335 -1.92 3.40 9.11
C PRO A 335 -3.12 3.53 10.06
N ALA A 336 -2.95 4.17 11.23
CA ALA A 336 -4.05 4.51 12.13
C ALA A 336 -4.83 5.76 11.68
N LEU A 337 -4.16 6.70 11.01
CA LEU A 337 -4.71 8.03 10.72
C LEU A 337 -5.04 8.28 9.25
N PHE A 338 -4.45 7.54 8.32
CA PHE A 338 -4.66 7.74 6.90
C PHE A 338 -4.64 6.41 6.18
N GLU A 339 -5.72 6.13 5.46
CA GLU A 339 -5.93 4.81 4.86
C GLU A 339 -5.28 4.69 3.47
N VAL A 340 -4.91 5.79 2.81
CA VAL A 340 -4.64 5.77 1.36
C VAL A 340 -3.22 6.24 1.05
N GLY A 341 -2.25 5.33 1.06
CA GLY A 341 -0.87 5.62 0.65
C GLY A 341 0.14 5.49 1.78
N PRO A 342 1.42 5.25 1.45
CA PRO A 342 2.48 5.13 2.43
C PRO A 342 2.95 6.50 2.93
N CYS A 343 3.79 6.49 3.97
CA CYS A 343 4.49 7.69 4.41
C CYS A 343 5.37 8.22 3.28
N VAL A 344 5.52 9.54 3.19
CA VAL A 344 6.47 10.13 2.25
C VAL A 344 7.89 9.64 2.55
N ARG A 345 8.67 9.51 1.47
CA ARG A 345 10.02 8.96 1.47
C ARG A 345 10.98 9.77 2.38
N PRO A 346 12.03 9.14 2.95
CA PRO A 346 12.96 9.77 3.89
C PRO A 346 13.63 11.02 3.33
N GLU A 347 13.91 11.08 2.02
CA GLU A 347 14.55 12.24 1.40
C GLU A 347 13.68 13.51 1.49
N LEU A 348 12.35 13.35 1.58
CA LEU A 348 11.43 14.49 1.73
C LEU A 348 11.25 14.93 3.19
N LEU A 349 11.25 14.00 4.14
CA LEU A 349 10.99 14.29 5.55
C LEU A 349 12.26 14.58 6.35
N LEU A 350 13.31 13.79 6.14
CA LEU A 350 14.54 13.80 6.93
C LEU A 350 15.58 14.71 6.29
N ASP A 351 15.99 14.45 5.05
CA ASP A 351 17.09 15.21 4.43
C ASP A 351 16.76 16.72 4.29
N ASN A 352 15.49 17.07 4.12
CA ASN A 352 15.01 18.46 4.06
C ASN A 352 14.67 19.07 5.44
N GLY A 353 14.95 18.36 6.53
CA GLY A 353 14.70 18.81 7.90
C GLY A 353 13.22 19.13 8.19
N ARG A 354 12.28 18.50 7.49
CA ARG A 354 10.85 18.82 7.60
C ARG A 354 10.26 18.44 8.95
N LEU A 355 10.83 17.43 9.62
CA LEU A 355 10.41 17.02 10.95
C LEU A 355 11.01 17.88 12.09
N ARG A 356 11.97 18.77 11.81
CA ARG A 356 12.58 19.61 12.86
C ARG A 356 11.59 20.64 13.41
N ALA A 357 11.40 20.65 14.73
CA ALA A 357 10.53 21.61 15.41
C ALA A 357 11.23 22.96 15.60
N GLY A 358 11.09 23.84 14.60
CA GLY A 358 11.63 25.20 14.62
C GLY A 358 10.81 26.21 15.45
N PRO A 359 11.26 27.47 15.53
CA PRO A 359 10.60 28.54 16.30
C PRO A 359 9.26 29.01 15.71
N ARG A 360 8.98 28.66 14.44
CA ARG A 360 7.70 28.95 13.79
C ARG A 360 6.98 27.63 13.51
N PRO A 361 5.65 27.54 13.76
CA PRO A 361 4.84 26.40 13.35
C PRO A 361 4.99 26.13 11.85
N ARG A 362 5.03 24.85 11.47
CA ARG A 362 5.13 24.43 10.06
C ARG A 362 4.17 23.29 9.78
N GLU A 363 3.42 23.41 8.68
CA GLU A 363 2.64 22.29 8.15
C GLU A 363 3.59 21.34 7.41
N VAL A 364 3.45 20.04 7.69
CA VAL A 364 4.28 18.96 7.14
C VAL A 364 3.37 17.89 6.57
N ARG A 365 3.61 17.52 5.31
CA ARG A 365 2.94 16.40 4.66
C ARG A 365 3.59 15.09 5.10
N LEU A 366 2.86 14.25 5.81
CA LEU A 366 3.33 12.94 6.29
C LEU A 366 3.08 11.81 5.28
N ALA A 367 2.03 11.93 4.47
CA ALA A 367 1.69 10.94 3.46
C ALA A 367 0.91 11.57 2.31
N SER A 368 0.91 10.91 1.16
CA SER A 368 0.06 11.22 0.02
C SER A 368 -0.40 9.91 -0.59
N ALA A 369 -1.63 9.91 -1.09
CA ALA A 369 -2.09 8.84 -1.93
C ALA A 369 -1.21 8.69 -3.17
N TYR A 370 -1.00 7.46 -3.62
CA TYR A 370 -0.21 7.16 -4.82
C TYR A 370 -0.88 7.74 -6.09
N CYS A 371 -2.21 7.79 -6.12
CA CYS A 371 -3.04 8.39 -7.17
C CYS A 371 -2.86 9.92 -7.38
N ASP A 372 -2.22 10.65 -6.45
CA ASP A 372 -2.20 12.12 -6.26
C ASP A 372 -3.15 12.64 -5.17
N GLU A 373 -2.70 13.70 -4.48
CA GLU A 373 -3.44 14.39 -3.41
C GLU A 373 -4.83 14.86 -3.86
N ARG A 374 -5.00 15.26 -5.13
CA ARG A 374 -6.30 15.72 -5.64
C ARG A 374 -7.33 14.61 -5.75
N CYS A 375 -6.90 13.36 -5.89
CA CYS A 375 -7.78 12.22 -6.09
C CYS A 375 -8.14 11.56 -4.75
N CYS A 376 -7.12 11.15 -3.98
CA CYS A 376 -7.35 10.39 -2.75
C CYS A 376 -6.76 11.06 -1.48
N GLY A 377 -6.31 12.31 -1.59
CA GLY A 377 -5.89 13.13 -0.45
C GLY A 377 -4.44 12.91 -0.02
N ALA A 378 -4.08 13.62 1.03
CA ALA A 378 -2.79 13.54 1.70
C ALA A 378 -2.95 13.89 3.18
N LEU A 379 -2.11 13.31 4.03
CA LEU A 379 -2.10 13.57 5.47
C LEU A 379 -1.09 14.67 5.80
N TYR A 380 -1.55 15.69 6.52
CA TYR A 380 -0.75 16.79 7.01
C TYR A 380 -0.88 16.95 8.51
N VAL A 381 0.19 17.45 9.13
CA VAL A 381 0.25 17.83 10.54
C VAL A 381 0.98 19.17 10.68
N THR A 382 0.61 19.97 11.68
CA THR A 382 1.38 21.14 12.09
C THR A 382 2.33 20.78 13.22
N ILE A 383 3.62 20.99 13.01
CA ILE A 383 4.67 20.79 14.01
C ILE A 383 5.06 22.15 14.58
N ARG A 384 5.06 22.28 15.91
CA ARG A 384 5.44 23.51 16.60
C ARG A 384 6.11 23.23 17.94
N ARG A 385 6.99 24.14 18.35
CA ARG A 385 7.68 24.09 19.64
C ARG A 385 6.95 24.92 20.69
N GLU A 386 6.65 24.32 21.83
CA GLU A 386 6.07 24.95 23.02
C GLU A 386 6.98 24.71 24.23
N GLY A 387 7.97 25.59 24.45
CA GLY A 387 8.90 25.45 25.58
C GLY A 387 9.68 24.13 25.50
N THR A 388 9.46 23.24 26.47
CA THR A 388 10.10 21.91 26.56
C THR A 388 9.34 20.83 25.80
N GLU A 389 8.27 21.17 25.08
CA GLU A 389 7.47 20.21 24.33
C GLU A 389 7.47 20.52 22.82
N VAL A 390 7.36 19.47 22.02
CA VAL A 390 7.01 19.55 20.60
C VAL A 390 5.57 19.08 20.46
N VAL A 391 4.74 19.91 19.83
CA VAL A 391 3.32 19.65 19.63
C VAL A 391 3.06 19.36 18.17
N TRP A 392 2.34 18.25 17.93
CA TRP A 392 1.78 17.87 16.64
C TRP A 392 0.27 18.03 16.72
N ASP A 393 -0.27 19.02 16.00
CA ASP A 393 -1.71 19.33 15.94
C ASP A 393 -2.12 19.78 14.53
N GLY A 394 -3.33 20.34 14.38
CA GLY A 394 -3.77 20.91 13.10
C GLY A 394 -3.87 19.89 11.97
N TRP A 395 -4.22 18.64 12.30
CA TRP A 395 -4.31 17.53 11.35
C TRP A 395 -5.23 17.85 10.16
N ARG A 396 -4.81 17.48 8.94
CA ARG A 396 -5.64 17.59 7.73
C ARG A 396 -5.51 16.33 6.88
N GLY A 397 -6.63 15.83 6.38
CA GLY A 397 -6.70 14.61 5.59
C GLY A 397 -6.71 13.32 6.40
N ALA A 398 -6.75 13.40 7.74
CA ALA A 398 -6.91 12.23 8.59
C ALA A 398 -8.29 11.58 8.41
N SER A 399 -8.33 10.25 8.42
CA SER A 399 -9.55 9.48 8.52
C SER A 399 -10.23 9.76 9.87
N ALA A 400 -11.55 9.92 9.87
CA ALA A 400 -12.28 10.22 11.10
C ALA A 400 -12.21 9.04 12.10
N PRO A 401 -12.16 9.32 13.42
CA PRO A 401 -12.23 10.63 14.06
C PRO A 401 -10.92 11.43 13.95
N GLN A 402 -11.03 12.76 14.03
CA GLN A 402 -9.88 13.67 13.98
C GLN A 402 -8.86 13.31 15.10
N PRO A 403 -7.56 13.19 14.79
CA PRO A 403 -6.57 12.83 15.79
C PRO A 403 -6.41 13.94 16.85
N PRO A 404 -6.07 13.58 18.10
CA PRO A 404 -5.77 14.56 19.13
C PRO A 404 -4.46 15.30 18.84
N ALA A 405 -4.20 16.37 19.61
CA ALA A 405 -2.87 16.95 19.65
C ALA A 405 -1.92 15.99 20.40
N TYR A 406 -0.80 15.65 19.78
CA TYR A 406 0.27 14.90 20.44
C TYR A 406 1.31 15.86 21.00
N ARG A 407 1.81 15.55 22.20
CA ARG A 407 2.82 16.35 22.91
C ARG A 407 3.99 15.45 23.25
N PHE A 408 5.17 15.81 22.79
CA PHE A 408 6.40 15.04 22.97
C PHE A 408 7.40 15.85 23.78
N ASP A 409 8.25 15.18 24.58
CA ASP A 409 9.41 15.82 25.18
C ASP A 409 10.33 16.34 24.05
N ALA A 410 10.67 17.62 24.11
CA ALA A 410 11.36 18.24 22.99
C ALA A 410 12.81 17.80 22.85
N ALA A 411 13.49 17.46 23.95
CA ALA A 411 14.87 16.98 23.88
C ALA A 411 14.93 15.56 23.29
N ALA A 412 14.01 14.69 23.72
CA ALA A 412 13.87 13.35 23.14
C ALA A 412 13.48 13.40 21.66
N TYR A 413 12.54 14.28 21.30
CA TYR A 413 12.13 14.49 19.90
C TYR A 413 13.29 14.94 19.03
N ASP A 414 14.04 15.97 19.46
CA ASP A 414 15.16 16.49 18.68
C ASP A 414 16.28 15.45 18.53
N ALA A 415 16.59 14.71 19.59
CA ALA A 415 17.58 13.64 19.55
C ALA A 415 17.18 12.53 18.57
N GLU A 416 15.90 12.16 18.53
CA GLU A 416 15.40 11.17 17.59
C GLU A 416 15.39 11.66 16.14
N VAL A 417 14.99 12.91 15.89
CA VAL A 417 15.09 13.51 14.55
C VAL A 417 16.55 13.53 14.09
N GLU A 418 17.47 13.95 14.97
CA GLU A 418 18.89 14.02 14.68
C GLU A 418 19.50 12.64 14.42
N ARG A 419 19.08 11.61 15.16
CA ARG A 419 19.44 10.22 14.90
C ARG A 419 18.93 9.78 13.53
N ALA A 420 17.65 9.98 13.24
CA ALA A 420 17.01 9.54 12.00
C ALA A 420 17.60 10.24 10.76
N GLU A 421 17.94 11.53 10.86
CA GLU A 421 18.59 12.29 9.79
C GLU A 421 20.02 11.81 9.51
N ARG A 422 20.74 11.28 10.50
CA ARG A 422 22.09 10.72 10.32
C ARG A 422 22.09 9.25 9.91
N ASP A 423 20.98 8.57 10.13
CA ASP A 423 20.83 7.18 9.77
C ASP A 423 20.63 7.05 8.26
N HIS A 424 21.61 6.41 7.63
CA HIS A 424 21.62 6.10 6.20
C HIS A 424 21.84 4.61 5.95
N SER A 425 21.79 3.77 6.99
CA SER A 425 22.03 2.33 6.85
C SER A 425 20.93 1.63 6.07
N TRP A 426 19.76 2.27 5.92
CA TRP A 426 18.65 1.81 5.09
C TRP A 426 18.91 2.00 3.59
N SER A 427 19.86 2.84 3.18
CA SER A 427 20.15 3.12 1.76
C SER A 427 21.13 2.10 1.18
N TRP A 428 20.95 1.76 -0.10
CA TRP A 428 21.89 0.94 -0.89
C TRP A 428 22.59 1.82 -1.93
N PRO A 429 23.65 1.35 -2.61
CA PRO A 429 24.54 2.23 -3.40
C PRO A 429 23.83 3.12 -4.43
N ALA A 430 22.90 2.55 -5.22
CA ALA A 430 22.13 3.31 -6.18
C ALA A 430 21.28 4.41 -5.52
N ARG A 431 20.56 4.08 -4.44
CA ARG A 431 19.76 5.09 -3.72
C ARG A 431 20.60 6.16 -3.05
N SER A 432 21.75 5.79 -2.50
CA SER A 432 22.72 6.72 -1.94
C SER A 432 23.23 7.69 -3.01
N THR A 433 23.53 7.19 -4.21
CA THR A 433 23.95 8.00 -5.36
C THR A 433 22.85 8.98 -5.76
N ALA A 434 21.61 8.50 -5.93
CA ALA A 434 20.44 9.33 -6.25
C ALA A 434 20.22 10.47 -5.24
N ARG A 435 20.37 10.16 -3.96
CA ARG A 435 20.20 11.12 -2.87
C ARG A 435 21.29 12.19 -2.87
N LEU A 436 22.55 11.78 -3.04
CA LEU A 436 23.69 12.70 -3.12
C LEU A 436 23.61 13.62 -4.35
N ILE A 437 23.15 13.10 -5.49
CA ILE A 437 22.84 13.92 -6.67
C ILE A 437 21.75 14.94 -6.35
N SER A 438 20.65 14.51 -5.73
CA SER A 438 19.53 15.38 -5.37
C SER A 438 19.98 16.52 -4.43
N THR A 439 20.74 16.20 -3.38
CA THR A 439 21.34 17.20 -2.48
C THR A 439 22.25 18.15 -3.25
N GLY A 440 23.16 17.61 -4.08
CA GLY A 440 24.12 18.41 -4.82
C GLY A 440 23.51 19.36 -5.85
N LEU A 441 22.36 18.99 -6.45
CA LEU A 441 21.58 19.85 -7.34
C LEU A 441 20.76 20.90 -6.57
N TRP A 442 20.26 20.55 -5.38
CA TRP A 442 19.56 21.50 -4.51
C TRP A 442 20.49 22.60 -3.98
N GLU A 443 21.72 22.24 -3.61
CA GLU A 443 22.75 23.18 -3.14
C GLU A 443 23.31 24.07 -4.27
N ARG A 444 23.23 23.61 -5.53
CA ARG A 444 23.76 24.31 -6.72
C ARG A 444 22.70 24.40 -7.82
N PRO A 445 21.65 25.22 -7.63
CA PRO A 445 20.55 25.34 -8.59
C PRO A 445 20.99 25.88 -9.96
N ASP A 446 22.15 26.55 -10.02
CA ASP A 446 22.76 27.05 -11.25
C ASP A 446 23.14 25.93 -12.25
N LEU A 447 23.41 24.72 -11.74
CA LEU A 447 23.65 23.52 -12.56
C LEU A 447 22.43 23.13 -13.41
N LEU A 448 21.21 23.47 -12.98
CA LEU A 448 19.99 23.22 -13.73
C LEU A 448 19.60 24.43 -14.60
N SER A 449 19.64 25.64 -14.02
CA SER A 449 19.17 26.84 -14.73
C SER A 449 19.99 27.17 -15.96
N ARG A 450 21.29 26.85 -15.97
CA ARG A 450 22.17 27.06 -17.13
C ARG A 450 21.79 26.24 -18.37
N TRP A 451 20.99 25.18 -18.20
CA TRP A 451 20.55 24.28 -19.27
C TRP A 451 19.02 24.35 -19.49
N ASP A 452 18.36 25.34 -18.90
CA ASP A 452 16.90 25.55 -18.92
C ASP A 452 16.11 24.32 -18.42
N ILE A 453 16.66 23.63 -17.42
CA ILE A 453 15.99 22.50 -16.78
C ILE A 453 15.06 23.03 -15.69
N GLU A 454 13.76 22.81 -15.84
CA GLU A 454 12.77 23.29 -14.86
C GLU A 454 12.71 22.40 -13.62
N ARG A 455 12.76 21.07 -13.83
CA ARG A 455 12.64 20.08 -12.76
C ARG A 455 13.62 18.96 -13.01
N CYS A 456 14.27 18.52 -11.96
CA CYS A 456 15.19 17.40 -11.96
C CYS A 456 14.99 16.60 -10.67
N TRP A 457 14.98 15.29 -10.79
CA TRP A 457 14.81 14.36 -9.68
C TRP A 457 15.75 13.18 -9.91
N ALA A 458 16.53 12.82 -8.90
CA ALA A 458 17.27 11.58 -8.89
C ALA A 458 16.60 10.59 -7.93
N LEU A 459 16.37 9.38 -8.41
CA LEU A 459 15.68 8.28 -7.71
C LEU A 459 16.30 6.95 -8.14
N THR A 460 15.78 5.84 -7.61
CA THR A 460 16.11 4.50 -8.10
C THR A 460 15.02 4.02 -9.05
N ASP A 461 15.40 3.33 -10.12
CA ASP A 461 14.43 2.81 -11.09
C ASP A 461 13.39 1.89 -10.41
N TRP A 462 12.18 1.89 -10.96
CA TRP A 462 11.08 1.11 -10.43
C TRP A 462 11.22 -0.38 -10.73
N HIS A 463 11.74 -0.73 -11.91
CA HIS A 463 11.89 -2.12 -12.37
C HIS A 463 13.20 -2.73 -11.89
N ASP A 464 14.24 -1.91 -11.77
CA ASP A 464 15.51 -2.26 -11.17
C ASP A 464 15.90 -1.28 -10.06
N PRO A 465 15.56 -1.57 -8.79
CA PRO A 465 15.95 -0.75 -7.66
C PRO A 465 17.46 -0.55 -7.54
N GLN A 466 18.30 -1.39 -8.16
CA GLN A 466 19.76 -1.25 -8.15
C GLN A 466 20.28 -0.25 -9.19
N THR A 467 19.41 0.35 -10.00
CA THR A 467 19.81 1.39 -10.97
C THR A 467 19.40 2.78 -10.47
N THR A 468 20.33 3.73 -10.52
CA THR A 468 20.02 5.15 -10.29
C THR A 468 19.42 5.74 -11.55
N LEU A 469 18.31 6.46 -11.42
CA LEU A 469 17.59 7.13 -12.49
C LEU A 469 17.52 8.62 -12.20
N ILE A 470 18.00 9.44 -13.13
CA ILE A 470 17.82 10.89 -13.12
C ILE A 470 16.75 11.23 -14.15
N GLN A 471 15.64 11.77 -13.69
CA GLN A 471 14.56 12.27 -14.53
C GLN A 471 14.58 13.79 -14.51
N PHE A 472 14.43 14.44 -15.66
CA PHE A 472 14.31 15.89 -15.70
C PHE A 472 13.45 16.37 -16.86
N SER A 473 12.90 17.58 -16.71
CA SER A 473 12.07 18.20 -17.74
C SER A 473 12.63 19.53 -18.21
N PHE A 474 12.55 19.75 -19.52
CA PHE A 474 12.94 20.99 -20.18
C PHE A 474 11.70 21.70 -20.74
N VAL A 475 11.65 23.02 -20.57
CA VAL A 475 10.65 23.90 -21.17
C VAL A 475 11.39 25.04 -21.89
N PRO A 476 11.11 25.30 -23.17
CA PRO A 476 11.76 26.40 -23.90
C PRO A 476 11.44 27.75 -23.26
N PRO A 477 12.40 28.69 -23.21
CA PRO A 477 12.19 30.05 -22.70
C PRO A 477 11.06 30.81 -23.41
N ASP A 478 10.91 30.59 -24.72
CA ASP A 478 10.00 31.34 -25.62
C ASP A 478 8.84 30.48 -26.16
N GLY A 479 8.40 29.45 -25.45
CA GLY A 479 7.36 28.53 -25.92
C GLY A 479 5.98 29.18 -26.04
N ASP A 480 5.70 29.81 -27.19
CA ASP A 480 4.37 30.25 -27.58
C ASP A 480 3.38 29.09 -27.42
N GLY A 481 2.36 29.30 -26.57
CA GLY A 481 1.28 28.34 -26.37
C GLY A 481 0.52 28.12 -27.67
N GLY A 482 0.88 27.08 -28.41
CA GLY A 482 0.16 26.60 -29.60
C GLY A 482 -0.55 25.27 -29.34
N PRO A 483 -1.83 25.10 -29.71
CA PRO A 483 -2.76 24.25 -28.97
C PRO A 483 -2.81 22.81 -29.48
N ARG A 484 -2.77 21.87 -28.53
CA ARG A 484 -3.87 20.90 -28.29
C ARG A 484 -3.73 20.40 -26.84
N GLN A 485 -4.49 21.05 -25.95
CA GLN A 485 -4.65 20.81 -24.51
C GLN A 485 -3.54 21.34 -23.56
N GLY A 486 -3.38 22.67 -23.50
CA GLY A 486 -3.39 23.37 -22.21
C GLY A 486 -2.10 23.53 -21.38
N GLY A 487 -0.90 23.56 -21.97
CA GLY A 487 0.35 23.90 -21.28
C GLY A 487 1.51 24.22 -22.23
N PRO A 488 2.65 24.77 -21.73
CA PRO A 488 3.83 24.99 -22.56
C PRO A 488 4.41 23.65 -23.04
N ALA A 489 4.98 23.63 -24.25
CA ALA A 489 5.63 22.44 -24.79
C ALA A 489 6.79 22.01 -23.87
N ARG A 490 6.79 20.74 -23.46
CA ARG A 490 7.76 20.18 -22.50
C ARG A 490 8.39 18.91 -23.07
N LEU A 491 9.64 18.66 -22.72
CA LEU A 491 10.34 17.40 -22.96
C LEU A 491 10.74 16.77 -21.63
N PHE A 492 10.66 15.44 -21.53
CA PHE A 492 11.05 14.65 -20.37
C PHE A 492 12.17 13.69 -20.74
N PHE A 493 13.23 13.73 -19.94
CA PHE A 493 14.44 12.96 -20.16
C PHE A 493 14.69 12.00 -19.00
N GLU A 494 15.29 10.87 -19.33
CA GLU A 494 15.72 9.84 -18.39
C GLU A 494 17.20 9.52 -18.60
N TRP A 495 17.97 9.55 -17.52
CA TRP A 495 19.37 9.15 -17.52
C TRP A 495 19.58 8.05 -16.48
N TYR A 496 19.81 6.84 -17.00
CA TYR A 496 20.07 5.64 -16.22
C TYR A 496 21.56 5.51 -15.91
N LEU A 497 21.85 5.22 -14.64
CA LEU A 497 23.18 5.02 -14.07
C LEU A 497 23.15 3.67 -13.36
N PRO A 498 23.44 2.57 -14.07
CA PRO A 498 23.46 1.24 -13.46
C PRO A 498 24.51 1.19 -12.34
N ASP A 499 24.31 0.31 -11.36
CA ASP A 499 25.36 0.10 -10.37
C ASP A 499 26.62 -0.47 -11.02
N ASP A 500 27.79 0.04 -10.63
CA ASP A 500 29.09 -0.43 -11.13
C ASP A 500 29.89 -0.83 -9.90
N ASP A 501 30.19 -2.12 -9.86
CA ASP A 501 30.83 -2.76 -8.72
C ASP A 501 32.18 -2.11 -8.44
N GLY A 502 32.22 -1.26 -7.42
CA GLY A 502 33.46 -0.72 -6.87
C GLY A 502 33.60 0.79 -6.86
N ILE A 503 32.72 1.56 -7.52
CA ILE A 503 32.75 3.03 -7.40
C ILE A 503 31.87 3.45 -6.21
N PRO A 504 32.41 4.16 -5.20
CA PRO A 504 31.62 4.68 -4.10
C PRO A 504 30.48 5.61 -4.58
N PRO A 505 29.30 5.59 -3.94
CA PRO A 505 28.18 6.47 -4.29
C PRO A 505 28.54 7.96 -4.33
N GLN A 506 29.49 8.39 -3.49
CA GLN A 506 30.00 9.76 -3.43
C GLN A 506 30.70 10.17 -4.73
N ASP A 507 31.59 9.31 -5.23
CA ASP A 507 32.36 9.58 -6.45
C ASP A 507 31.45 9.56 -7.68
N ARG A 508 30.47 8.65 -7.69
CA ARG A 508 29.44 8.58 -8.74
C ARG A 508 28.59 9.83 -8.79
N ALA A 509 28.08 10.27 -7.64
CA ALA A 509 27.30 11.50 -7.55
C ALA A 509 28.14 12.74 -7.95
N ALA A 510 29.39 12.80 -7.52
CA ALA A 510 30.30 13.87 -7.90
C ALA A 510 30.52 13.93 -9.42
N ALA A 511 30.78 12.79 -10.06
CA ALA A 511 30.95 12.70 -11.52
C ALA A 511 29.70 13.16 -12.29
N VAL A 512 28.50 12.81 -11.81
CA VAL A 512 27.25 13.31 -12.40
C VAL A 512 27.13 14.83 -12.27
N LEU A 513 27.44 15.37 -11.09
CA LEU A 513 27.34 16.82 -10.84
C LEU A 513 28.39 17.60 -11.65
N GLU A 514 29.58 17.03 -11.85
CA GLU A 514 30.59 17.54 -12.79
C GLU A 514 30.09 17.49 -14.24
N GLN A 515 29.37 16.43 -14.63
CA GLN A 515 28.77 16.34 -15.95
C GLN A 515 27.74 17.45 -16.17
N PHE A 516 26.86 17.72 -15.20
CA PHE A 516 25.95 18.88 -15.23
C PHE A 516 26.71 20.21 -15.28
N ALA A 517 27.92 20.30 -14.70
CA ALA A 517 28.74 21.50 -14.78
C ALA A 517 29.46 21.67 -16.13
N GLY A 518 29.79 20.58 -16.80
CA GLY A 518 30.60 20.57 -18.01
C GLY A 518 29.82 20.53 -19.33
N SER A 519 28.62 19.95 -19.36
CA SER A 519 27.89 19.70 -20.61
C SER A 519 26.38 19.66 -20.43
N ASP A 520 25.66 19.89 -21.53
CA ASP A 520 24.20 19.82 -21.55
C ASP A 520 23.73 18.36 -21.35
N PRO A 521 23.02 18.02 -20.25
CA PRO A 521 22.59 16.66 -19.97
C PRO A 521 21.57 16.14 -21.00
N LYS A 522 20.92 17.01 -21.79
CA LYS A 522 20.02 16.60 -22.89
C LYS A 522 20.74 15.79 -23.98
N GLY A 523 22.07 15.94 -24.11
CA GLY A 523 22.88 15.18 -25.08
C GLY A 523 23.21 13.75 -24.64
N ILE A 524 23.00 13.40 -23.37
CA ILE A 524 23.36 12.10 -22.78
C ILE A 524 22.11 11.34 -22.33
N ALA A 525 21.11 12.06 -21.81
CA ALA A 525 19.87 11.47 -21.37
C ALA A 525 18.98 11.03 -22.54
N ARG A 526 18.20 9.97 -22.33
CA ARG A 526 17.20 9.49 -23.28
C ARG A 526 15.95 10.36 -23.20
N LEU A 527 15.48 10.87 -24.34
CA LEU A 527 14.14 11.46 -24.43
C LEU A 527 13.09 10.34 -24.28
N HIS A 528 12.20 10.45 -23.29
CA HIS A 528 11.18 9.45 -23.00
C HIS A 528 9.75 9.94 -23.32
N GLU A 529 9.45 11.23 -23.08
CA GLU A 529 8.11 11.78 -23.30
C GLU A 529 8.20 13.28 -23.68
N GLY A 530 7.14 13.83 -24.30
CA GLY A 530 7.01 15.26 -24.52
C GLY A 530 6.41 15.67 -25.87
N SER A 531 6.70 16.92 -26.29
CA SER A 531 6.28 17.43 -27.60
C SER A 531 7.23 16.96 -28.70
N ARG A 532 6.72 16.13 -29.63
CA ARG A 532 7.49 15.68 -30.80
C ARG A 532 8.00 16.84 -31.65
N ALA A 533 7.16 17.85 -31.91
CA ALA A 533 7.56 19.03 -32.69
C ALA A 533 8.69 19.80 -32.02
N LEU A 534 8.67 19.90 -30.69
CA LEU A 534 9.75 20.52 -29.93
C LEU A 534 11.04 19.68 -30.01
N ALA A 535 10.94 18.36 -29.84
CA ALA A 535 12.10 17.47 -29.97
C ALA A 535 12.76 17.55 -31.36
N GLU A 536 11.97 17.53 -32.43
CA GLU A 536 12.45 17.68 -33.81
C GLU A 536 13.12 19.05 -34.04
N SER A 537 12.56 20.13 -33.47
CA SER A 537 13.15 21.48 -33.56
C SER A 537 14.52 21.60 -32.88
N LEU A 538 14.79 20.77 -31.88
CA LEU A 538 16.05 20.70 -31.14
C LEU A 538 17.02 19.65 -31.71
N GLY A 539 16.66 18.99 -32.82
CA GLY A 539 17.47 17.93 -33.42
C GLY A 539 17.57 16.65 -32.59
N LEU A 540 16.63 16.44 -31.66
CA LEU A 540 16.58 15.26 -30.80
C LEU A 540 15.83 14.12 -31.50
N ASN A 541 16.42 12.92 -31.50
CA ASN A 541 15.77 11.75 -32.08
C ASN A 541 14.60 11.30 -31.20
N TRP A 542 13.38 11.44 -31.73
CA TRP A 542 12.18 10.85 -31.14
C TRP A 542 12.20 9.33 -31.33
N ARG A 543 12.66 8.58 -30.32
CA ARG A 543 12.58 7.11 -30.35
C ARG A 543 11.18 6.66 -29.93
N THR A 544 10.39 6.20 -30.90
CA THR A 544 9.22 5.36 -30.67
C THR A 544 9.70 3.93 -30.46
N ASP A 545 10.00 3.55 -29.24
CA ASP A 545 10.08 2.14 -28.83
C ASP A 545 9.00 1.88 -27.77
#